data_AF-A0A835T6C1-F1
#
_entry.id   AF-A0A835T6C1-F1
#
_cell.length_a   1.000
_cell.length_b   1.000
_cell.length_c   1.000
_cell.angle_alpha   90.00
_cell.angle_beta   90.00
_cell.angle_gamma   90.00
#
_symmetry.space_group_name_H-M   'P 1'
#
loop_
_entity.id
_entity.type
_entity.pdbx_description
1 polymer ?
#
loop_
_entity_poly.entity_id
_entity_poly.type
_entity_poly.pdbx_seq_one_letter_code
_entity_poly.pdbx_strand_id
1 'polypeptide(L)'
;MGSGEKGVMLCERPKPSAVDSAPGLKPFLPSSVPSHIEPLGLVPTQKVFPPSLAPKQVSATSKHVKYVRNLEQENREAALREEERRMAEASKAENVTAFNAQLRAAILTGEDVSFWRPAKGAEAVRQSLAESVARTAALGSGSPQSPSGAAAAAEAARKRQELAAGVSGFVEEVVGEATQKLTATSKGAMASFVDDLFSEAAGALALGDDGEATAAAAAGRADGNAEASTSAAAGAGGAKPGAGKAAGGRKVRVASAAGKPAWALSSEQVEKLEEAEEEELLKFTDELDFDNFMASLDDPELQESVQALRGVDGKGPAPGEEKAWRQNLVKAMNHVAMRQVAARRAAAAAAAGGGGGDRDDVGSVAGMSEGGASAVSRATAASRMKSEAAAAKRAALAEGGDGGGNWESSTRAGEDVARMERHKVAAAEAAEFLRENPELRAVHSPASVRAMITKTEATVGAVGGSPLAKAS
;
A
#
# COMPACT_ATOMS: atom_id res chain seq x y z
N MET A 1 39.20 1.22 26.70
CA MET A 1 38.67 1.53 28.05
C MET A 1 37.34 0.83 28.18
N GLY A 2 37.31 -0.31 28.88
CA GLY A 2 36.14 -1.16 29.01
C GLY A 2 35.16 -0.62 30.05
N SER A 3 33.93 -0.37 29.64
CA SER A 3 32.80 -0.10 30.52
C SER A 3 32.32 -1.42 31.12
N GLY A 4 32.72 -1.68 32.37
CA GLY A 4 32.21 -2.79 33.16
C GLY A 4 30.77 -2.53 33.57
N GLU A 5 29.82 -3.10 32.83
CA GLU A 5 28.42 -3.18 33.23
C GLU A 5 28.28 -4.17 34.40
N LYS A 6 28.02 -3.62 35.59
CA LYS A 6 27.69 -4.42 36.77
C LYS A 6 26.26 -4.94 36.59
N GLY A 7 26.12 -6.20 36.18
CA GLY A 7 24.85 -6.91 36.17
C GLY A 7 24.27 -6.96 37.58
N VAL A 8 23.12 -6.31 37.79
CA VAL A 8 22.32 -6.45 39.00
C VAL A 8 21.65 -7.83 38.92
N MET A 9 22.20 -8.79 39.67
CA MET A 9 21.57 -10.09 39.88
C MET A 9 20.25 -9.88 40.62
N LEU A 10 19.15 -9.88 39.87
CA LEU A 10 17.82 -10.06 40.44
C LEU A 10 17.76 -11.47 41.01
N CYS A 11 18.05 -11.60 42.30
CA CYS A 11 17.73 -12.82 43.04
C CYS A 11 16.20 -12.99 42.95
N GLU A 12 15.76 -13.99 42.19
CA GLU A 12 14.38 -14.42 42.19
C GLU A 12 13.99 -14.75 43.64
N ARG A 13 13.15 -13.89 44.23
CA ARG A 13 12.54 -14.20 45.51
C ARG A 13 11.59 -15.36 45.26
N PRO A 14 11.78 -16.53 45.91
CA PRO A 14 10.83 -17.61 45.81
C PRO A 14 9.46 -17.07 46.23
N LYS A 15 8.46 -17.26 45.35
CA LYS A 15 7.06 -16.99 45.68
C LYS A 15 6.77 -17.72 46.99
N PRO A 16 6.18 -17.08 48.01
CA PRO A 16 5.71 -17.79 49.17
C PRO A 16 4.61 -18.73 48.69
N SER A 17 4.99 -19.98 48.38
CA SER A 17 4.06 -21.07 48.17
C SER A 17 3.21 -21.13 49.42
N ALA A 18 1.89 -21.08 49.22
CA ALA A 18 0.89 -21.20 50.25
C ALA A 18 1.22 -22.42 51.11
N VAL A 19 1.80 -22.18 52.29
CA VAL A 19 2.02 -23.24 53.26
C VAL A 19 0.69 -23.45 53.96
N ASP A 20 0.04 -24.53 53.52
CA ASP A 20 -0.82 -25.41 54.28
C ASP A 20 -1.28 -24.89 55.64
N SER A 21 -2.52 -24.42 55.67
CA SER A 21 -3.32 -24.33 56.89
C SER A 21 -3.63 -25.75 57.38
N ALA A 22 -2.68 -26.36 58.09
CA ALA A 22 -2.93 -27.56 58.87
C ALA A 22 -3.85 -27.20 60.07
N PRO A 23 -5.01 -27.86 60.22
CA PRO A 23 -5.92 -27.58 61.33
C PRO A 23 -5.42 -28.33 62.57
N GLY A 24 -4.84 -27.65 63.55
CA GLY A 24 -4.61 -28.35 64.83
C GLY A 24 -3.78 -27.70 65.92
N LEU A 25 -2.96 -26.68 65.65
CA LEU A 25 -2.11 -26.11 66.69
C LEU A 25 -2.39 -24.62 66.85
N LYS A 26 -3.25 -24.31 67.83
CA LYS A 26 -3.47 -22.94 68.30
C LYS A 26 -2.14 -22.41 68.88
N PRO A 27 -1.61 -21.29 68.38
CA PRO A 27 -0.43 -20.67 68.99
C PRO A 27 -0.74 -20.30 70.46
N PHE A 28 0.23 -20.58 71.33
CA PHE A 28 0.14 -20.40 72.76
C PHE A 28 -0.11 -18.92 73.11
N LEU A 29 -1.29 -18.61 73.63
CA LEU A 29 -1.65 -17.28 74.13
C LEU A 29 -1.48 -17.29 75.66
N PRO A 30 -0.56 -16.49 76.24
CA PRO A 30 -0.43 -16.39 77.69
C PRO A 30 -1.67 -15.73 78.32
N SER A 31 -2.23 -16.36 79.36
CA SER A 31 -3.57 -16.06 79.92
C SER A 31 -3.67 -14.77 80.76
N SER A 32 -2.66 -13.91 80.73
CA SER A 32 -2.59 -12.70 81.58
C SER A 32 -2.79 -11.40 80.81
N VAL A 33 -3.19 -11.46 79.54
CA VAL A 33 -3.39 -10.26 78.72
C VAL A 33 -4.89 -9.92 78.67
N PRO A 34 -5.33 -8.75 79.19
CA PRO A 34 -6.71 -8.30 79.01
C PRO A 34 -7.02 -8.19 77.52
N SER A 35 -8.23 -8.61 77.13
CA SER A 35 -8.72 -8.82 75.75
C SER A 35 -8.76 -7.57 74.85
N HIS A 36 -8.07 -6.50 75.21
CA HIS A 36 -8.03 -5.24 74.47
C HIS A 36 -6.69 -4.51 74.64
N ILE A 37 -5.57 -5.17 74.36
CA ILE A 37 -4.32 -4.46 74.05
C ILE A 37 -4.32 -4.22 72.55
N GLU A 38 -4.69 -2.99 72.18
CA GLU A 38 -4.36 -2.44 70.87
C GLU A 38 -2.85 -2.58 70.69
N PRO A 39 -2.36 -3.22 69.61
CA PRO A 39 -0.94 -3.34 69.36
C PRO A 39 -0.35 -1.95 69.18
N LEU A 40 0.31 -1.45 70.24
CA LEU A 40 1.21 -0.29 70.23
C LEU A 40 2.46 -0.65 69.41
N GLY A 41 2.27 -0.77 68.11
CA GLY A 41 3.30 -1.20 67.17
C GLY A 41 2.91 -0.73 65.80
N LEU A 42 3.34 0.50 65.46
CA LEU A 42 3.31 1.04 64.10
C LEU A 42 1.93 0.88 63.46
N VAL A 43 0.94 1.65 63.92
CA VAL A 43 -0.11 2.09 63.00
C VAL A 43 0.67 2.71 61.84
N PRO A 44 0.72 2.09 60.64
CA PRO A 44 1.29 2.75 59.50
C PRO A 44 0.39 3.96 59.37
N THR A 45 0.89 5.15 59.72
CA THR A 45 0.13 6.39 59.62
C THR A 45 -0.58 6.28 58.30
N GLN A 46 -1.92 6.15 58.34
CA GLN A 46 -2.71 6.13 57.12
C GLN A 46 -2.29 7.42 56.48
N LYS A 47 -1.48 7.34 55.41
CA LYS A 47 -1.10 8.51 54.65
C LYS A 47 -2.44 8.99 54.13
N VAL A 48 -3.03 9.93 54.87
CA VAL A 48 -4.15 10.74 54.42
C VAL A 48 -3.53 11.47 53.25
N PHE A 49 -3.59 10.82 52.08
CA PHE A 49 -3.19 11.45 50.85
C PHE A 49 -4.06 12.70 50.78
N PRO A 50 -3.46 13.89 50.70
CA PRO A 50 -4.24 15.11 50.58
C PRO A 50 -5.27 14.89 49.46
N PRO A 51 -6.52 15.35 49.64
CA PRO A 51 -7.61 15.14 48.69
C PRO A 51 -7.06 15.37 47.28
N SER A 52 -7.21 14.33 46.45
CA SER A 52 -6.47 14.12 45.21
C SER A 52 -6.21 15.44 44.49
N LEU A 53 -4.92 15.78 44.37
CA LEU A 53 -4.49 16.90 43.53
C LEU A 53 -5.17 16.72 42.18
N ALA A 54 -5.95 17.73 41.77
CA ALA A 54 -6.75 17.71 40.56
C ALA A 54 -5.93 17.10 39.40
N PRO A 55 -6.54 16.24 38.57
CA PRO A 55 -5.83 15.51 37.53
C PRO A 55 -4.95 16.47 36.74
N LYS A 56 -3.64 16.26 36.79
CA LYS A 56 -2.67 17.09 36.07
C LYS A 56 -3.12 17.14 34.62
N GLN A 57 -3.35 18.35 34.11
CA GLN A 57 -3.77 18.53 32.73
C GLN A 57 -2.78 17.80 31.82
N VAL A 58 -3.30 16.87 31.04
CA VAL A 58 -2.53 16.07 30.08
C VAL A 58 -1.81 17.04 29.15
N SER A 59 -0.47 16.98 29.11
CA SER A 59 0.32 17.92 28.33
C SER A 59 -0.03 17.80 26.84
N ALA A 60 0.02 18.91 26.10
CA ALA A 60 -0.20 18.88 24.65
C ALA A 60 0.74 17.88 23.94
N THR A 61 1.94 17.70 24.48
CA THR A 61 2.93 16.74 23.98
C THR A 61 2.47 15.29 24.09
N SER A 62 1.82 14.87 25.18
CA SER A 62 1.35 13.48 25.30
C SER A 62 0.18 13.18 24.37
N LYS A 63 -0.67 14.18 24.06
CA LYS A 63 -1.71 14.04 23.03
C LYS A 63 -1.10 13.84 21.64
N HIS A 64 -0.07 14.62 21.30
CA HIS A 64 0.63 14.47 20.02
C HIS A 64 1.33 13.11 19.91
N VAL A 65 2.01 12.65 20.97
CA VAL A 65 2.64 11.33 20.99
C VAL A 65 1.61 10.21 20.79
N LYS A 66 0.43 10.31 21.43
CA LYS A 66 -0.66 9.35 21.22
C LYS A 66 -1.15 9.37 19.77
N TYR A 67 -1.32 10.56 19.19
CA TYR A 67 -1.73 10.70 17.80
C TYR A 67 -0.71 10.09 16.83
N VAL A 68 0.59 10.36 17.01
CA VAL A 68 1.65 9.76 16.18
C VAL A 68 1.65 8.23 16.29
N ARG A 69 1.47 7.67 17.49
CA ARG A 69 1.35 6.22 17.67
C ARG A 69 0.12 5.63 16.97
N ASN A 70 -1.02 6.31 17.04
CA ASN A 70 -2.23 5.88 16.32
C ASN A 70 -2.01 5.90 14.80
N LEU A 71 -1.37 6.96 14.28
CA LEU A 71 -1.09 7.07 12.85
C LEU A 71 -0.09 6.01 12.37
N GLU A 72 0.92 5.69 13.19
CA GLU A 72 1.81 4.55 12.92
C GLU A 72 1.06 3.21 12.91
N GLN A 73 0.07 3.03 13.79
CA GLN A 73 -0.76 1.83 13.82
C GLN A 73 -1.65 1.72 12.59
N GLU A 74 -2.33 2.80 12.21
CA GLU A 74 -3.17 2.86 11.00
C GLU A 74 -2.35 2.56 9.73
N ASN A 75 -1.12 3.09 9.64
CA ASN A 75 -0.21 2.78 8.54
C ASN A 75 0.21 1.30 8.50
N ARG A 76 0.42 0.67 9.67
CA ARG A 76 0.70 -0.78 9.73
C ARG A 76 -0.50 -1.62 9.29
N GLU A 77 -1.70 -1.25 9.72
CA GLU A 77 -2.93 -1.94 9.33
C GLU A 77 -3.23 -1.76 7.83
N ALA A 78 -2.99 -0.58 7.28
CA ALA A 78 -3.11 -0.33 5.85
C ALA A 78 -2.12 -1.20 5.03
N ALA A 79 -0.87 -1.31 5.50
CA ALA A 79 0.13 -2.18 4.86
C ALA A 79 -0.30 -3.66 4.88
N LEU A 80 -0.83 -4.16 6.00
CA LEU A 80 -1.33 -5.53 6.10
C LEU A 80 -2.51 -5.79 5.14
N ARG A 81 -3.47 -4.85 5.01
CA ARG A 81 -4.58 -4.99 4.06
C ARG A 81 -4.10 -5.03 2.60
N GLU A 82 -3.05 -4.28 2.27
CA GLU A 82 -2.47 -4.31 0.93
C GLU A 82 -1.77 -5.64 0.65
N GLU A 83 -1.05 -6.19 1.63
CA GLU A 83 -0.46 -7.53 1.52
C GLU A 83 -1.53 -8.62 1.37
N GLU A 84 -2.63 -8.56 2.14
CA GLU A 84 -3.78 -9.47 1.99
C GLU A 84 -4.40 -9.39 0.59
N ARG A 85 -4.61 -8.17 0.07
CA ARG A 85 -5.11 -7.97 -1.29
C ARG A 85 -4.16 -8.58 -2.32
N ARG A 86 -2.85 -8.38 -2.15
CA ARG A 86 -1.82 -8.94 -3.03
C ARG A 86 -1.80 -10.47 -2.99
N MET A 87 -1.96 -11.09 -1.82
CA MET A 87 -2.08 -12.54 -1.68
C MET A 87 -3.37 -13.07 -2.32
N ALA A 88 -4.48 -12.34 -2.20
CA ALA A 88 -5.74 -12.70 -2.86
C ALA A 88 -5.64 -12.59 -4.39
N GLU A 89 -4.92 -11.61 -4.92
CA GLU A 89 -4.66 -11.48 -6.36
C GLU A 89 -3.70 -12.57 -6.86
N ALA A 90 -2.66 -12.89 -6.10
CA ALA A 90 -1.73 -13.98 -6.42
C ALA A 90 -2.45 -15.35 -6.46
N SER A 91 -3.27 -15.66 -5.46
CA SER A 91 -4.05 -16.92 -5.46
C SER A 91 -5.06 -16.99 -6.60
N LYS A 92 -5.69 -15.86 -6.98
CA LYS A 92 -6.52 -15.80 -8.20
C LYS A 92 -5.70 -16.07 -9.46
N ALA A 93 -4.51 -15.50 -9.57
CA ALA A 93 -3.62 -15.74 -10.71
C ALA A 93 -3.18 -17.21 -10.78
N GLU A 94 -2.80 -17.81 -9.66
CA GLU A 94 -2.47 -19.24 -9.54
C GLU A 94 -3.65 -20.13 -9.91
N ASN A 95 -4.87 -19.80 -9.48
CA ASN A 95 -6.07 -20.53 -9.87
C ASN A 95 -6.32 -20.46 -11.38
N VAL A 96 -6.10 -19.29 -12.01
CA VAL A 96 -6.24 -19.13 -13.47
C VAL A 96 -5.15 -19.90 -14.21
N THR A 97 -3.90 -19.90 -13.74
CA THR A 97 -2.82 -20.65 -14.39
C THR A 97 -3.02 -22.17 -14.23
N ALA A 98 -3.42 -22.64 -13.06
CA ALA A 98 -3.76 -24.04 -12.81
C ALA A 98 -4.96 -24.49 -13.67
N PHE A 99 -6.02 -23.68 -13.73
CA PHE A 99 -7.17 -23.95 -14.59
C PHE A 99 -6.77 -24.03 -16.08
N ASN A 100 -5.95 -23.10 -16.56
CA ASN A 100 -5.45 -23.12 -17.93
C ASN A 100 -4.57 -24.34 -18.23
N ALA A 101 -3.75 -24.77 -17.26
CA ALA A 101 -2.96 -25.99 -17.40
C ALA A 101 -3.87 -27.23 -17.49
N GLN A 102 -4.90 -27.32 -16.65
CA GLN A 102 -5.90 -28.39 -16.70
C GLN A 102 -6.65 -28.41 -18.04
N LEU A 103 -7.09 -27.24 -18.52
CA LEU A 103 -7.76 -27.12 -19.81
C LEU A 103 -6.86 -27.58 -20.96
N ARG A 104 -5.58 -27.18 -20.96
CA ARG A 104 -4.60 -27.64 -21.97
C ARG A 104 -4.38 -29.14 -21.91
N ALA A 105 -4.27 -29.70 -20.71
CA ALA A 105 -4.11 -31.14 -20.53
C ALA A 105 -5.32 -31.91 -21.09
N ALA A 106 -6.54 -31.51 -20.74
CA ALA A 106 -7.78 -32.13 -21.23
C ALA A 106 -7.89 -32.08 -22.77
N ILE A 107 -7.51 -30.96 -23.39
CA ILE A 107 -7.48 -30.82 -24.85
C ILE A 107 -6.45 -31.78 -25.47
N LEU A 108 -5.26 -31.92 -24.87
CA LEU A 108 -4.21 -32.80 -25.37
C LEU A 108 -4.53 -34.29 -25.19
N THR A 109 -5.25 -34.65 -24.13
CA THR A 109 -5.67 -36.04 -23.86
C THR A 109 -6.94 -36.44 -24.64
N GLY A 110 -7.67 -35.46 -25.19
CA GLY A 110 -8.97 -35.69 -25.81
C GLY A 110 -10.09 -35.95 -24.80
N GLU A 111 -9.90 -35.57 -23.53
CA GLU A 111 -10.94 -35.61 -22.51
C GLU A 111 -12.05 -34.58 -22.77
N ASP A 112 -13.26 -34.89 -22.30
CA ASP A 112 -14.40 -33.99 -22.43
C ASP A 112 -14.19 -32.70 -21.62
N VAL A 113 -14.18 -31.57 -22.31
CA VAL A 113 -14.03 -30.22 -21.75
C VAL A 113 -15.36 -29.62 -21.29
N SER A 114 -16.41 -30.42 -21.11
CA SER A 114 -17.74 -29.98 -20.64
C SER A 114 -17.75 -29.30 -19.26
N PHE A 115 -16.69 -29.48 -18.45
CA PHE A 115 -16.48 -28.73 -17.21
C PHE A 115 -16.20 -27.24 -17.46
N TRP A 116 -15.70 -26.87 -18.65
CA TRP A 116 -15.52 -25.48 -19.04
C TRP A 116 -16.87 -24.89 -19.46
N ARG A 117 -17.48 -24.16 -18.54
CA ARG A 117 -18.63 -23.32 -18.85
C ARG A 117 -18.15 -21.91 -19.20
N PRO A 118 -18.55 -21.34 -20.34
CA PRO A 118 -18.36 -19.91 -20.58
C PRO A 118 -18.87 -19.12 -19.38
N ALA A 119 -18.09 -18.15 -18.91
CA ALA A 119 -18.48 -17.32 -17.78
C ALA A 119 -19.91 -16.80 -17.99
N LYS A 120 -20.76 -16.84 -16.96
CA LYS A 120 -22.10 -16.24 -17.02
C LYS A 120 -21.92 -14.74 -17.32
N GLY A 121 -22.14 -14.35 -18.57
CA GLY A 121 -21.83 -13.01 -19.08
C GLY A 121 -20.83 -12.96 -20.25
N ALA A 122 -20.30 -14.08 -20.73
CA ALA A 122 -19.47 -14.11 -21.94
C ALA A 122 -20.19 -13.49 -23.15
N GLU A 123 -21.50 -13.73 -23.27
CA GLU A 123 -22.36 -13.10 -24.28
C GLU A 123 -22.48 -11.58 -24.07
N ALA A 124 -22.59 -11.10 -22.84
CA ALA A 124 -22.62 -9.67 -22.55
C ALA A 124 -21.28 -8.98 -22.90
N VAL A 125 -20.15 -9.65 -22.64
CA VAL A 125 -18.83 -9.16 -23.05
C VAL A 125 -18.69 -9.15 -24.57
N ARG A 126 -19.18 -10.20 -25.26
CA ARG A 126 -19.22 -10.25 -26.73
C ARG A 126 -20.07 -9.14 -27.32
N GLN A 127 -21.26 -8.90 -26.76
CA GLN A 127 -22.15 -7.81 -27.16
C GLN A 127 -21.49 -6.45 -26.94
N SER A 128 -20.90 -6.22 -25.77
CA SER A 128 -20.15 -5.00 -25.48
C SER A 128 -18.98 -4.77 -26.46
N LEU A 129 -18.28 -5.83 -26.86
CA LEU A 129 -17.19 -5.75 -27.84
C LEU A 129 -17.72 -5.49 -29.25
N ALA A 130 -18.81 -6.15 -29.65
CA ALA A 130 -19.47 -5.92 -30.93
C ALA A 130 -19.97 -4.47 -31.05
N GLU A 131 -20.53 -3.92 -29.97
CA GLU A 131 -20.95 -2.53 -29.91
C GLU A 131 -19.77 -1.54 -29.96
N SER A 132 -18.63 -1.85 -29.34
CA SER A 132 -17.43 -0.99 -29.43
C SER A 132 -16.84 -1.01 -30.85
N VAL A 133 -16.82 -2.19 -31.50
CA VAL A 133 -16.41 -2.33 -32.90
C VAL A 133 -17.36 -1.60 -33.85
N ALA A 134 -18.69 -1.73 -33.67
CA ALA A 134 -19.67 -1.00 -34.48
C ALA A 134 -19.55 0.52 -34.30
N ARG A 135 -19.31 1.00 -33.08
CA ARG A 135 -19.10 2.43 -32.78
C ARG A 135 -17.83 2.98 -33.43
N THR A 136 -16.72 2.27 -33.32
CA THR A 136 -15.46 2.65 -33.97
C THR A 136 -15.57 2.65 -35.49
N ALA A 137 -16.32 1.70 -36.07
CA ALA A 137 -16.61 1.68 -37.50
C ALA A 137 -17.47 2.87 -37.96
N ALA A 138 -18.43 3.32 -37.15
CA ALA A 138 -19.28 4.47 -37.46
C ALA A 138 -18.50 5.81 -37.40
N LEU A 139 -17.66 5.99 -36.37
CA LEU A 139 -16.88 7.21 -36.14
C LEU A 139 -15.73 7.39 -37.14
N GLY A 140 -15.15 6.30 -37.66
CA GLY A 140 -14.10 6.35 -38.68
C GLY A 140 -14.53 6.84 -40.07
N SER A 141 -15.82 7.10 -40.30
CA SER A 141 -16.34 7.59 -41.60
C SER A 141 -16.41 9.12 -41.72
N GLY A 142 -16.11 9.86 -40.64
CA GLY A 142 -16.36 11.29 -40.53
C GLY A 142 -15.13 12.20 -40.65
N SER A 143 -14.26 12.03 -41.64
CA SER A 143 -13.39 13.14 -42.08
C SER A 143 -12.87 12.97 -43.52
N PRO A 144 -13.54 13.57 -44.51
CA PRO A 144 -13.06 13.60 -45.90
C PRO A 144 -12.06 14.76 -46.07
N GLN A 145 -10.82 14.59 -45.63
CA GLN A 145 -9.73 15.51 -45.95
C GLN A 145 -8.49 14.80 -46.54
N SER A 146 -8.70 13.81 -47.41
CA SER A 146 -7.79 13.54 -48.53
C SER A 146 -8.33 12.41 -49.42
N PRO A 147 -8.61 12.65 -50.71
CA PRO A 147 -9.15 11.63 -51.61
C PRO A 147 -8.18 10.47 -51.90
N SER A 148 -6.87 10.59 -51.60
CA SER A 148 -5.90 9.52 -51.79
C SER A 148 -5.80 8.52 -50.63
N GLY A 149 -6.15 8.93 -49.40
CA GLY A 149 -6.11 8.06 -48.22
C GLY A 149 -7.35 7.19 -48.03
N ALA A 150 -8.52 7.66 -48.51
CA ALA A 150 -9.80 6.98 -48.33
C ALA A 150 -9.87 5.64 -49.08
N ALA A 151 -9.27 5.53 -50.27
CA ALA A 151 -9.25 4.29 -51.04
C ALA A 151 -8.40 3.20 -50.37
N ALA A 152 -7.22 3.56 -49.83
CA ALA A 152 -6.34 2.63 -49.13
C ALA A 152 -6.93 2.17 -47.78
N ALA A 153 -7.60 3.06 -47.05
CA ALA A 153 -8.29 2.73 -45.81
C ALA A 153 -9.51 1.81 -46.06
N ALA A 154 -10.28 2.05 -47.12
CA ALA A 154 -11.40 1.19 -47.50
C ALA A 154 -10.93 -0.21 -47.95
N GLU A 155 -9.82 -0.30 -48.69
CA GLU A 155 -9.22 -1.59 -49.07
C GLU A 155 -8.67 -2.35 -47.84
N ALA A 156 -8.02 -1.65 -46.91
CA ALA A 156 -7.53 -2.25 -45.67
C ALA A 156 -8.67 -2.73 -44.76
N ALA A 157 -9.78 -1.98 -44.69
CA ALA A 157 -10.98 -2.41 -43.98
C ALA A 157 -11.61 -3.66 -44.62
N ARG A 158 -11.68 -3.72 -45.96
CA ARG A 158 -12.16 -4.91 -46.69
C ARG A 158 -11.30 -6.14 -46.43
N LYS A 159 -9.97 -6.01 -46.51
CA LYS A 159 -9.04 -7.11 -46.21
C LYS A 159 -9.15 -7.59 -44.76
N ARG A 160 -9.35 -6.68 -43.80
CA ARG A 160 -9.60 -7.06 -42.39
C ARG A 160 -10.92 -7.81 -42.21
N GLN A 161 -11.98 -7.37 -42.90
CA GLN A 161 -13.28 -8.03 -42.84
C GLN A 161 -13.26 -9.42 -43.49
N GLU A 162 -12.52 -9.57 -44.59
CA GLU A 162 -12.32 -10.85 -45.28
C GLU A 162 -11.49 -11.83 -44.45
N LEU A 163 -10.41 -11.35 -43.79
CA LEU A 163 -9.64 -12.15 -42.85
C LEU A 163 -10.46 -12.57 -41.61
N ALA A 164 -11.27 -11.66 -41.06
CA ALA A 164 -12.14 -11.97 -39.93
C ALA A 164 -13.22 -12.99 -40.30
N ALA A 165 -13.82 -12.88 -41.49
CA ALA A 165 -14.77 -13.86 -42.01
C ALA A 165 -14.10 -15.23 -42.24
N GLY A 166 -12.88 -15.25 -42.77
CA GLY A 166 -12.10 -16.48 -42.96
C GLY A 166 -11.77 -17.20 -41.65
N VAL A 167 -11.37 -16.46 -40.61
CA VAL A 167 -11.09 -17.05 -39.28
C VAL A 167 -12.37 -17.55 -38.61
N SER A 168 -13.48 -16.81 -38.71
CA SER A 168 -14.77 -17.25 -38.16
C SER A 168 -15.28 -18.52 -38.84
N GLY A 169 -15.18 -18.60 -40.17
CA GLY A 169 -15.56 -19.78 -40.94
C GLY A 169 -14.71 -21.00 -40.56
N PHE A 170 -13.39 -20.82 -40.40
CA PHE A 170 -12.51 -21.90 -39.97
C PHE A 170 -12.84 -22.42 -38.56
N VAL A 171 -13.17 -21.52 -37.62
CA VAL A 171 -13.56 -21.93 -36.27
C VAL A 171 -14.90 -22.65 -36.26
N GLU A 172 -15.90 -22.20 -37.03
CA GLU A 172 -17.18 -22.92 -37.14
C GLU A 172 -17.03 -24.27 -37.84
N GLU A 173 -16.16 -24.39 -38.85
CA GLU A 173 -15.87 -25.65 -39.52
C GLU A 173 -15.19 -26.64 -38.57
N VAL A 174 -14.15 -26.22 -37.83
CA VAL A 174 -13.44 -27.06 -36.86
C VAL A 174 -14.35 -27.48 -35.71
N VAL A 175 -15.17 -26.58 -35.17
CA VAL A 175 -16.11 -26.89 -34.09
C VAL A 175 -17.27 -27.76 -34.60
N GLY A 176 -17.75 -27.53 -35.83
CA GLY A 176 -18.78 -28.33 -36.48
C GLY A 176 -18.31 -29.76 -36.78
N GLU A 177 -17.09 -29.92 -37.28
CA GLU A 177 -16.50 -31.24 -37.54
C GLU A 177 -16.22 -32.00 -36.23
N ALA A 178 -15.76 -31.30 -35.19
CA ALA A 178 -15.56 -31.88 -33.86
C ALA A 178 -16.89 -32.32 -33.23
N THR A 179 -17.95 -31.53 -33.33
CA THR A 179 -19.29 -31.89 -32.80
C THR A 179 -19.99 -32.98 -33.60
N GLN A 180 -19.81 -33.04 -34.93
CA GLN A 180 -20.26 -34.19 -35.73
C GLN A 180 -19.51 -35.47 -35.37
N LYS A 181 -18.19 -35.42 -35.17
CA LYS A 181 -17.41 -36.58 -34.73
C LYS A 181 -17.82 -37.03 -33.32
N LEU A 182 -18.05 -36.10 -32.39
CA LEU A 182 -18.53 -36.40 -31.03
C LEU A 182 -19.93 -37.03 -31.01
N THR A 183 -20.86 -36.54 -31.84
CA THR A 183 -22.22 -37.12 -31.88
C THR A 183 -22.26 -38.49 -32.56
N ALA A 184 -21.32 -38.80 -33.45
CA ALA A 184 -21.17 -40.12 -34.05
C ALA A 184 -20.52 -41.14 -33.11
N THR A 185 -19.56 -40.73 -32.27
CA THR A 185 -18.87 -41.64 -31.33
C THR A 185 -19.57 -41.77 -29.98
N SER A 186 -20.27 -40.74 -29.47
CA SER A 186 -20.91 -40.81 -28.15
C SER A 186 -22.15 -41.72 -28.12
N LYS A 187 -22.86 -41.91 -29.25
CA LYS A 187 -23.99 -42.85 -29.32
C LYS A 187 -23.56 -44.32 -29.23
N GLY A 188 -22.36 -44.65 -29.70
CA GLY A 188 -21.79 -46.00 -29.56
C GLY A 188 -21.18 -46.23 -28.17
N ALA A 189 -20.48 -45.24 -27.63
CA ALA A 189 -19.77 -45.36 -26.35
C ALA A 189 -20.68 -45.29 -25.10
N MET A 190 -21.79 -44.54 -25.14
CA MET A 190 -22.74 -44.54 -24.02
C MET A 190 -23.48 -45.87 -23.88
N ALA A 191 -23.71 -46.61 -24.96
CA ALA A 191 -24.38 -47.91 -24.90
C ALA A 191 -23.51 -48.96 -24.19
N SER A 192 -22.20 -48.98 -24.43
CA SER A 192 -21.28 -49.89 -23.75
C SER A 192 -20.99 -49.49 -22.31
N PHE A 193 -20.95 -48.18 -22.01
CA PHE A 193 -20.72 -47.70 -20.65
C PHE A 193 -21.88 -48.01 -19.70
N VAL A 194 -23.13 -47.94 -20.20
CA VAL A 194 -24.30 -48.29 -19.39
C VAL A 194 -24.34 -49.81 -19.11
N ASP A 195 -23.93 -50.65 -20.06
CA ASP A 195 -23.83 -52.11 -19.83
C ASP A 195 -22.70 -52.49 -18.84
N ASP A 196 -21.56 -51.80 -18.87
CA ASP A 196 -20.48 -52.00 -17.89
C ASP A 196 -20.87 -51.50 -16.49
N LEU A 197 -21.54 -50.35 -16.40
CA LEU A 197 -21.97 -49.78 -15.11
C LEU A 197 -23.02 -50.65 -14.41
N PHE A 198 -23.93 -51.29 -15.16
CA PHE A 198 -24.89 -52.24 -14.59
C PHE A 198 -24.26 -53.59 -14.23
N SER A 199 -23.20 -54.01 -14.94
CA SER A 199 -22.45 -55.24 -14.59
C SER A 199 -21.58 -55.06 -13.34
N GLU A 200 -21.00 -53.87 -13.14
CA GLU A 200 -20.18 -53.56 -11.96
C GLU A 200 -21.03 -53.35 -10.70
N ALA A 201 -22.18 -52.69 -10.82
CA ALA A 201 -23.12 -52.51 -9.71
C ALA A 201 -23.72 -53.85 -9.20
N ALA A 202 -23.82 -54.86 -10.07
CA ALA A 202 -24.23 -56.21 -9.67
C ALA A 202 -23.14 -56.99 -8.91
N GLY A 203 -21.85 -56.63 -9.09
CA GLY A 203 -20.73 -57.25 -8.38
C GLY A 203 -20.45 -56.67 -6.99
N ALA A 204 -20.76 -55.39 -6.78
CA ALA A 204 -20.40 -54.67 -5.54
C ALA A 204 -21.29 -54.98 -4.33
N LEU A 205 -22.42 -55.66 -4.49
CA LEU A 205 -23.31 -56.06 -3.38
C LEU A 205 -22.96 -57.41 -2.74
N ALA A 206 -21.88 -58.07 -3.19
CA ALA A 206 -21.54 -59.44 -2.79
C ALA A 206 -20.41 -59.57 -1.76
N LEU A 207 -19.72 -58.51 -1.32
CA LEU A 207 -18.57 -58.64 -0.42
C LEU A 207 -18.58 -57.63 0.75
N GLY A 208 -18.47 -58.20 1.96
CA GLY A 208 -18.62 -57.62 3.30
C GLY A 208 -17.70 -56.44 3.63
N ASP A 209 -18.02 -55.64 4.63
CA ASP A 209 -18.02 -55.94 6.09
C ASP A 209 -16.62 -55.86 6.69
N ASP A 210 -16.56 -55.31 7.91
CA ASP A 210 -15.43 -55.10 8.81
C ASP A 210 -14.55 -53.84 8.63
N GLY A 211 -14.75 -52.88 9.55
CA GLY A 211 -13.72 -52.69 10.57
C GLY A 211 -12.88 -51.40 10.56
N GLU A 212 -13.04 -50.66 11.67
CA GLU A 212 -11.93 -50.14 12.51
C GLU A 212 -11.69 -48.62 12.54
N ALA A 213 -11.79 -48.12 13.77
CA ALA A 213 -11.66 -46.74 14.19
C ALA A 213 -10.24 -46.44 14.70
N THR A 214 -9.70 -45.27 14.38
CA THR A 214 -8.65 -44.65 15.21
C THR A 214 -8.86 -43.13 15.36
N ALA A 215 -8.58 -42.68 16.58
CA ALA A 215 -8.90 -41.38 17.15
C ALA A 215 -7.88 -40.28 16.80
N ALA A 216 -8.38 -39.06 16.61
CA ALA A 216 -7.58 -37.85 16.45
C ALA A 216 -7.46 -37.08 17.78
N ALA A 217 -6.24 -36.71 18.14
CA ALA A 217 -5.93 -35.78 19.23
C ALA A 217 -5.06 -34.64 18.67
N ALA A 218 -5.51 -33.39 18.83
CA ALA A 218 -4.69 -32.17 18.99
C ALA A 218 -5.55 -30.91 18.88
N ALA A 219 -5.61 -30.09 19.95
CA ALA A 219 -5.58 -28.62 19.89
C ALA A 219 -5.80 -28.00 21.28
N GLY A 220 -4.83 -27.22 21.76
CA GLY A 220 -4.95 -26.37 22.94
C GLY A 220 -4.05 -25.15 22.80
N ARG A 221 -4.65 -24.02 22.37
CA ARG A 221 -4.04 -22.69 22.14
C ARG A 221 -3.68 -21.99 23.46
N ALA A 222 -2.62 -21.18 23.43
CA ALA A 222 -2.21 -20.28 24.51
C ALA A 222 -2.47 -18.81 24.11
N ASP A 223 -3.14 -18.07 24.99
CA ASP A 223 -3.41 -16.64 24.92
C ASP A 223 -2.22 -15.80 25.43
N GLY A 224 -1.89 -14.71 24.73
CA GLY A 224 -0.88 -13.73 25.12
C GLY A 224 -1.52 -12.40 25.54
N ASN A 225 -1.43 -12.09 26.83
CA ASN A 225 -1.89 -10.85 27.46
C ASN A 225 -0.76 -9.81 27.54
N ALA A 226 -1.09 -8.54 27.30
CA ALA A 226 -0.20 -7.39 27.26
C ALA A 226 -0.16 -6.65 28.60
N GLU A 227 1.00 -6.14 29.03
CA GLU A 227 1.07 -4.99 29.94
C GLU A 227 2.27 -4.08 29.65
N ALA A 228 1.97 -2.79 29.58
CA ALA A 228 2.90 -1.69 29.44
C ALA A 228 3.35 -1.19 30.83
N SER A 229 4.58 -0.68 30.93
CA SER A 229 5.02 0.09 32.08
C SER A 229 5.77 1.34 31.66
N THR A 230 5.29 2.47 32.17
CA THR A 230 5.81 3.83 32.00
C THR A 230 6.82 4.16 33.09
N SER A 231 7.92 4.82 32.74
CA SER A 231 8.83 5.46 33.70
C SER A 231 8.92 6.97 33.42
N ALA A 232 9.01 7.73 34.51
CA ALA A 232 8.99 9.18 34.60
C ALA A 232 10.40 9.76 34.76
N ALA A 233 10.63 11.03 34.36
CA ALA A 233 11.37 12.02 35.16
C ALA A 233 11.50 13.42 34.50
N ALA A 234 11.30 14.43 35.36
CA ALA A 234 11.97 15.75 35.47
C ALA A 234 11.76 16.87 34.41
N GLY A 235 11.45 18.08 34.92
CA GLY A 235 11.66 19.34 34.20
C GLY A 235 10.80 20.51 34.70
N ALA A 236 11.40 21.38 35.51
CA ALA A 236 10.82 22.59 36.08
C ALA A 236 10.79 23.78 35.10
N GLY A 237 9.95 24.79 35.34
CA GLY A 237 10.06 26.11 34.72
C GLY A 237 8.74 26.85 34.56
N GLY A 238 8.45 27.78 35.47
CA GLY A 238 7.29 28.68 35.37
C GLY A 238 7.57 29.89 34.47
N ALA A 239 6.55 30.33 33.72
CA ALA A 239 6.49 31.67 33.13
C ALA A 239 5.01 32.06 32.88
N LYS A 240 4.68 33.28 33.31
CA LYS A 240 3.39 33.99 33.13
C LYS A 240 3.36 34.63 31.74
N PRO A 241 2.20 34.69 31.07
CA PRO A 241 1.82 35.91 30.35
C PRO A 241 0.37 36.30 30.68
N GLY A 242 -0.04 37.57 30.76
CA GLY A 242 0.33 38.70 29.92
C GLY A 242 -0.90 39.05 29.07
N ALA A 243 -1.82 39.82 29.64
CA ALA A 243 -3.05 40.27 28.99
C ALA A 243 -2.73 41.31 27.90
N GLY A 244 -3.19 41.06 26.67
CA GLY A 244 -3.05 41.97 25.53
C GLY A 244 -4.26 41.83 24.60
N LYS A 245 -5.11 42.85 24.62
CA LYS A 245 -6.40 42.98 23.95
C LYS A 245 -6.15 43.62 22.58
N ALA A 246 -6.54 42.98 21.48
CA ALA A 246 -6.63 43.63 20.17
C ALA A 246 -7.82 43.10 19.37
N ALA A 247 -8.63 44.04 18.90
CA ALA A 247 -9.92 43.87 18.27
C ALA A 247 -9.81 43.86 16.74
N GLY A 248 -10.74 43.17 16.07
CA GLY A 248 -11.05 43.40 14.65
C GLY A 248 -11.22 42.12 13.83
N GLY A 249 -12.46 41.83 13.41
CA GLY A 249 -12.77 40.78 12.44
C GLY A 249 -13.93 39.88 12.86
N ARG A 250 -15.17 40.36 12.68
CA ARG A 250 -16.41 39.64 12.99
C ARG A 250 -16.67 38.55 11.93
N LYS A 251 -15.95 37.43 12.01
CA LYS A 251 -16.36 36.16 11.38
C LYS A 251 -17.30 35.48 12.37
N VAL A 252 -18.52 35.16 11.95
CA VAL A 252 -19.47 34.37 12.75
C VAL A 252 -18.90 32.96 12.87
N ARG A 253 -17.99 32.78 13.83
CA ARG A 253 -17.58 31.47 14.31
C ARG A 253 -18.68 31.04 15.26
N VAL A 254 -19.41 30.00 14.90
CA VAL A 254 -20.17 29.20 15.85
C VAL A 254 -19.20 28.89 16.99
N ALA A 255 -19.53 29.33 18.19
CA ALA A 255 -18.69 29.14 19.37
C ALA A 255 -18.65 27.65 19.69
N SER A 256 -17.74 26.92 19.03
CA SER A 256 -17.44 25.56 19.41
C SER A 256 -17.07 25.57 20.89
N ALA A 257 -17.57 24.56 21.61
CA ALA A 257 -17.27 24.30 23.01
C ALA A 257 -15.80 23.86 23.17
N ALA A 258 -14.88 24.70 22.70
CA ALA A 258 -13.49 24.43 22.31
C ALA A 258 -12.52 24.22 23.47
N GLY A 259 -12.98 23.66 24.58
CA GLY A 259 -12.12 23.35 25.72
C GLY A 259 -12.25 21.91 26.21
N LYS A 260 -13.34 21.22 25.89
CA LYS A 260 -13.58 19.87 26.39
C LYS A 260 -13.20 18.86 25.29
N PRO A 261 -12.30 17.92 25.55
CA PRO A 261 -12.01 16.85 24.60
C PRO A 261 -13.28 16.01 24.38
N ALA A 262 -13.43 15.41 23.19
CA ALA A 262 -14.65 14.71 22.76
C ALA A 262 -15.20 13.67 23.78
N TRP A 263 -14.32 13.03 24.55
CA TRP A 263 -14.69 12.06 25.60
C TRP A 263 -15.31 12.69 26.87
N ALA A 264 -15.26 14.01 27.01
CA ALA A 264 -15.81 14.76 28.14
C ALA A 264 -17.13 15.48 27.80
N LEU A 265 -17.64 15.29 26.58
CA LEU A 265 -18.96 15.73 26.17
C LEU A 265 -19.98 14.66 26.51
N SER A 266 -21.16 15.06 26.96
CA SER A 266 -22.28 14.13 27.11
C SER A 266 -22.73 13.63 25.73
N SER A 267 -23.36 12.47 25.65
CA SER A 267 -23.88 11.92 24.39
C SER A 267 -24.74 12.93 23.62
N GLU A 268 -25.63 13.65 24.30
CA GLU A 268 -26.48 14.69 23.68
C GLU A 268 -25.68 15.89 23.12
N GLN A 269 -24.48 16.16 23.65
CA GLN A 269 -23.61 17.23 23.15
C GLN A 269 -22.79 16.75 21.95
N VAL A 270 -22.49 15.45 21.88
CA VAL A 270 -21.85 14.84 20.72
C VAL A 270 -22.83 14.82 19.56
N GLU A 271 -24.06 14.33 19.75
CA GLU A 271 -25.09 14.30 18.71
C GLU A 271 -25.37 15.69 18.11
N LYS A 272 -25.42 16.74 18.93
CA LYS A 272 -25.61 18.12 18.45
C LYS A 272 -24.41 18.68 17.69
N LEU A 273 -23.19 18.25 18.02
CA LEU A 273 -22.00 18.64 17.26
C LEU A 273 -21.94 17.87 15.95
N GLU A 274 -22.29 16.58 15.96
CA GLU A 274 -22.39 15.76 14.75
C GLU A 274 -23.47 16.33 13.81
N GLU A 275 -24.66 16.68 14.30
CA GLU A 275 -25.72 17.29 13.49
C GLU A 275 -25.28 18.67 12.95
N ALA A 276 -24.57 19.48 13.74
CA ALA A 276 -24.03 20.75 13.26
C ALA A 276 -22.89 20.58 12.23
N GLU A 277 -22.06 19.55 12.38
CA GLU A 277 -21.03 19.18 11.39
C GLU A 277 -21.68 18.64 10.11
N GLU A 278 -22.74 17.84 10.21
CA GLU A 278 -23.53 17.37 9.08
C GLU A 278 -24.18 18.55 8.33
N GLU A 279 -24.78 19.52 9.03
CA GLU A 279 -25.31 20.74 8.43
C GLU A 279 -24.21 21.59 7.77
N GLU A 280 -23.01 21.69 8.38
CA GLU A 280 -21.87 22.39 7.78
C GLU A 280 -21.35 21.66 6.53
N LEU A 281 -21.31 20.33 6.55
CA LEU A 281 -20.91 19.51 5.40
C LEU A 281 -21.94 19.60 4.28
N LEU A 282 -23.24 19.55 4.59
CA LEU A 282 -24.33 19.74 3.63
C LEU A 282 -24.27 21.14 3.01
N LYS A 283 -24.08 22.16 3.84
CA LYS A 283 -23.92 23.53 3.38
C LYS A 283 -22.66 23.72 2.55
N PHE A 284 -21.55 23.07 2.90
CA PHE A 284 -20.33 23.08 2.11
C PHE A 284 -20.53 22.38 0.75
N THR A 285 -21.29 21.28 0.70
CA THR A 285 -21.64 20.64 -0.58
C THR A 285 -22.56 21.50 -1.44
N ASP A 286 -23.48 22.25 -0.83
CA ASP A 286 -24.37 23.19 -1.53
C ASP A 286 -23.61 24.45 -2.00
N GLU A 287 -22.65 24.93 -1.21
CA GLU A 287 -21.77 26.07 -1.54
C GLU A 287 -20.61 25.70 -2.47
N LEU A 288 -20.35 24.40 -2.67
CA LEU A 288 -19.40 23.87 -3.66
C LEU A 288 -19.99 24.04 -5.06
N ASP A 289 -19.99 25.29 -5.53
CA ASP A 289 -20.34 25.63 -6.90
C ASP A 289 -19.16 25.27 -7.82
N PHE A 290 -19.10 23.98 -8.15
CA PHE A 290 -18.12 23.44 -9.09
C PHE A 290 -18.18 24.16 -10.44
N ASP A 291 -19.35 24.63 -10.86
CA ASP A 291 -19.52 25.34 -12.13
C ASP A 291 -18.86 26.71 -12.09
N ASN A 292 -19.04 27.45 -11.00
CA ASN A 292 -18.34 28.72 -10.80
C ASN A 292 -16.84 28.53 -10.61
N PHE A 293 -16.40 27.48 -9.89
CA PHE A 293 -14.98 27.15 -9.80
C PHE A 293 -14.38 26.85 -11.17
N MET A 294 -15.04 26.02 -11.98
CA MET A 294 -14.59 25.69 -13.33
C MET A 294 -14.64 26.91 -14.28
N ALA A 295 -15.61 27.81 -14.10
CA ALA A 295 -15.67 29.08 -14.83
C ALA A 295 -14.55 30.05 -14.42
N SER A 296 -14.13 30.03 -13.14
CA SER A 296 -13.01 30.85 -12.65
C SER A 296 -11.63 30.39 -13.15
N LEU A 297 -11.54 29.14 -13.61
CA LEU A 297 -10.37 28.63 -14.29
C LEU A 297 -10.43 29.07 -15.76
N ASP A 298 -9.87 30.26 -16.05
CA ASP A 298 -9.63 30.78 -17.40
C ASP A 298 -8.54 29.97 -18.15
N ASP A 299 -8.68 28.64 -18.19
CA ASP A 299 -7.84 27.78 -19.01
C ASP A 299 -8.68 27.21 -20.17
N PRO A 300 -8.49 27.71 -21.41
CA PRO A 300 -9.30 27.31 -22.55
C PRO A 300 -9.15 25.82 -22.88
N GLU A 301 -7.99 25.19 -22.60
CA GLU A 301 -7.79 23.76 -22.86
C GLU A 301 -8.61 22.89 -21.89
N LEU A 302 -8.71 23.33 -20.63
CA LEU A 302 -9.54 22.65 -19.63
C LEU A 302 -11.02 22.83 -19.98
N GLN A 303 -11.44 24.03 -20.37
CA GLN A 303 -12.83 24.30 -20.78
C GLN A 303 -13.24 23.46 -21.99
N GLU A 304 -12.38 23.32 -23.01
CA GLU A 304 -12.64 22.46 -24.16
C GLU A 304 -12.79 20.98 -23.74
N SER A 305 -11.92 20.50 -22.84
CA SER A 305 -11.98 19.11 -22.35
C SER A 305 -13.24 18.78 -21.53
N VAL A 306 -13.76 19.77 -20.81
CA VAL A 306 -14.99 19.67 -20.00
C VAL A 306 -16.23 19.86 -20.86
N GLN A 307 -16.16 20.75 -21.85
CA GLN A 307 -17.21 20.96 -22.82
C GLN A 307 -17.39 19.73 -23.73
N ALA A 308 -16.30 19.04 -24.06
CA ALA A 308 -16.35 17.73 -24.73
C ALA A 308 -17.09 16.68 -23.89
N LEU A 309 -17.01 16.77 -22.56
CA LEU A 309 -17.74 15.93 -21.60
C LEU A 309 -19.23 16.29 -21.52
N ARG A 310 -19.52 17.60 -21.62
CA ARG A 310 -20.88 18.18 -21.66
C ARG A 310 -21.50 18.21 -23.06
N GLY A 311 -20.90 17.52 -24.04
CA GLY A 311 -21.38 17.49 -25.42
C GLY A 311 -22.90 17.31 -25.49
N VAL A 312 -23.52 17.93 -26.50
CA VAL A 312 -24.97 18.24 -26.62
C VAL A 312 -25.91 17.04 -26.37
N ASP A 313 -25.41 15.81 -26.49
CA ASP A 313 -26.20 14.59 -26.33
C ASP A 313 -26.01 13.88 -24.98
N GLY A 314 -25.16 14.40 -24.07
CA GLY A 314 -24.81 13.73 -22.80
C GLY A 314 -24.10 12.38 -22.97
N LYS A 315 -23.79 11.98 -24.21
CA LYS A 315 -22.94 10.84 -24.52
C LYS A 315 -21.50 11.30 -24.34
N GLY A 316 -20.88 10.81 -23.26
CA GLY A 316 -19.45 10.99 -23.03
C GLY A 316 -18.57 10.52 -24.21
N PRO A 317 -17.25 10.73 -24.13
CA PRO A 317 -16.32 10.40 -25.19
C PRO A 317 -16.50 8.96 -25.69
N ALA A 318 -16.33 8.75 -27.00
CA ALA A 318 -16.56 7.46 -27.61
C ALA A 318 -15.74 6.35 -26.90
N PRO A 319 -16.31 5.15 -26.67
CA PRO A 319 -15.59 4.04 -26.06
C PRO A 319 -14.42 3.65 -26.96
N GLY A 320 -13.21 4.03 -26.56
CA GLY A 320 -11.98 3.96 -27.36
C GLY A 320 -11.14 5.25 -27.27
N GLU A 321 -11.80 6.40 -27.26
CA GLU A 321 -11.17 7.73 -27.09
C GLU A 321 -11.09 8.14 -25.63
N GLU A 322 -11.81 7.45 -24.74
CA GLU A 322 -11.83 7.72 -23.30
C GLU A 322 -10.44 7.77 -22.68
N LYS A 323 -9.50 6.91 -23.13
CA LYS A 323 -8.11 6.93 -22.63
C LYS A 323 -7.37 8.20 -23.06
N ALA A 324 -7.52 8.60 -24.32
CA ALA A 324 -6.90 9.82 -24.84
C ALA A 324 -7.52 11.07 -24.19
N TRP A 325 -8.84 11.08 -24.01
CA TRP A 325 -9.55 12.12 -23.30
C TRP A 325 -9.09 12.22 -21.82
N ARG A 326 -9.01 11.10 -21.09
CA ARG A 326 -8.49 11.07 -19.70
C ARG A 326 -7.07 11.62 -19.64
N GLN A 327 -6.20 11.26 -20.59
CA GLN A 327 -4.84 11.79 -20.67
C GLN A 327 -4.82 13.30 -20.93
N ASN A 328 -5.66 13.79 -21.85
CA ASN A 328 -5.79 15.22 -22.14
C ASN A 328 -6.33 16.00 -20.94
N LEU A 329 -7.34 15.48 -20.24
CA LEU A 329 -7.88 16.09 -19.03
C LEU A 329 -6.81 16.18 -17.93
N VAL A 330 -6.09 15.10 -17.65
CA VAL A 330 -5.02 15.10 -16.63
C VAL A 330 -3.92 16.08 -17.02
N LYS A 331 -3.56 16.17 -18.31
CA LYS A 331 -2.58 17.13 -18.82
C LYS A 331 -3.05 18.57 -18.61
N ALA A 332 -4.31 18.88 -18.92
CA ALA A 332 -4.90 20.20 -18.70
C ALA A 332 -4.98 20.55 -17.20
N MET A 333 -5.40 19.63 -16.34
CA MET A 333 -5.42 19.84 -14.89
C MET A 333 -4.02 20.09 -14.31
N ASN A 334 -3.02 19.33 -14.77
CA ASN A 334 -1.63 19.54 -14.35
C ASN A 334 -1.10 20.90 -14.83
N HIS A 335 -1.49 21.35 -16.02
CA HIS A 335 -1.13 22.67 -16.53
C HIS A 335 -1.70 23.79 -15.63
N VAL A 336 -2.98 23.71 -15.27
CA VAL A 336 -3.62 24.64 -14.34
C VAL A 336 -2.93 24.64 -12.97
N ALA A 337 -2.66 23.46 -12.41
CA ALA A 337 -1.98 23.33 -11.12
C ALA A 337 -0.58 23.95 -11.16
N MET A 338 0.19 23.70 -12.23
CA MET A 338 1.51 24.28 -12.41
C MET A 338 1.46 25.80 -12.58
N ARG A 339 0.45 26.32 -13.29
CA ARG A 339 0.22 27.76 -13.43
C ARG A 339 -0.12 28.43 -12.10
N GLN A 340 -0.93 27.79 -11.25
CA GLN A 340 -1.22 28.30 -9.90
C GLN A 340 0.01 28.28 -9.00
N VAL A 341 0.82 27.22 -9.05
CA VAL A 341 2.08 27.15 -8.30
C VAL A 341 3.06 28.23 -8.79
N ALA A 342 3.17 28.43 -10.10
CA ALA A 342 4.00 29.48 -10.69
C ALA A 342 3.50 30.88 -10.26
N ALA A 343 2.19 31.14 -10.32
CA ALA A 343 1.59 32.39 -9.87
C ALA A 343 1.82 32.62 -8.38
N ARG A 344 1.67 31.59 -7.54
CA ARG A 344 1.94 31.68 -6.09
C ARG A 344 3.42 31.91 -5.81
N ARG A 345 4.32 31.30 -6.58
CA ARG A 345 5.77 31.54 -6.48
C ARG A 345 6.13 32.95 -6.92
N ALA A 346 5.52 33.46 -7.99
CA ALA A 346 5.70 34.83 -8.46
C ALA A 346 5.16 35.84 -7.43
N ALA A 347 3.98 35.59 -6.86
CA ALA A 347 3.41 36.42 -5.79
C ALA A 347 4.26 36.37 -4.52
N ALA A 348 4.77 35.19 -4.14
CA ALA A 348 5.70 35.04 -3.01
C ALA A 348 7.03 35.76 -3.27
N ALA A 349 7.55 35.73 -4.50
CA ALA A 349 8.75 36.48 -4.87
C ALA A 349 8.51 38.00 -4.84
N ALA A 350 7.34 38.46 -5.30
CA ALA A 350 6.94 39.88 -5.20
C ALA A 350 6.78 40.32 -3.74
N ALA A 351 6.13 39.49 -2.90
CA ALA A 351 5.92 39.76 -1.48
C ALA A 351 7.21 39.66 -0.65
N ALA A 352 8.17 38.82 -1.06
CA ALA A 352 9.48 38.73 -0.43
C ALA A 352 10.37 39.97 -0.66
N GLY A 353 9.85 40.99 -1.36
CA GLY A 353 10.55 42.24 -1.60
C GLY A 353 11.64 42.03 -2.64
N GLY A 354 11.25 42.15 -3.91
CA GLY A 354 12.17 42.52 -4.98
C GLY A 354 12.77 43.89 -4.70
N GLY A 355 13.70 43.95 -3.74
CA GLY A 355 14.73 44.95 -3.71
C GLY A 355 15.58 44.71 -4.95
N GLY A 356 15.20 45.39 -6.04
CA GLY A 356 16.00 45.51 -7.25
C GLY A 356 17.37 46.04 -6.87
N GLY A 357 18.31 45.11 -6.71
CA GLY A 357 19.73 45.37 -6.66
C GLY A 357 20.30 44.73 -7.91
N ASP A 358 20.22 45.49 -9.00
CA ASP A 358 21.13 45.46 -10.13
C ASP A 358 22.57 45.28 -9.62
N ARG A 359 23.02 44.02 -9.57
CA ARG A 359 24.39 43.60 -9.28
C ARG A 359 24.75 42.50 -10.26
N ASP A 360 24.72 42.87 -11.52
CA ASP A 360 25.71 42.38 -12.45
C ASP A 360 27.10 42.80 -11.92
N ASP A 361 28.07 41.91 -12.02
CA ASP A 361 29.49 42.11 -11.67
C ASP A 361 29.87 42.25 -10.18
N VAL A 362 29.96 41.12 -9.47
CA VAL A 362 31.18 40.81 -8.69
C VAL A 362 31.31 39.30 -8.50
N GLY A 363 32.41 38.75 -9.03
CA GLY A 363 32.71 37.33 -9.01
C GLY A 363 32.61 36.68 -7.62
N SER A 364 32.08 35.46 -7.62
CA SER A 364 32.13 34.53 -6.50
C SER A 364 33.57 34.15 -6.15
N VAL A 365 34.24 35.04 -5.41
CA VAL A 365 35.40 34.70 -4.57
C VAL A 365 34.89 34.68 -3.13
N ALA A 366 34.21 33.60 -2.76
CA ALA A 366 34.03 33.23 -1.36
C ALA A 366 34.90 32.00 -1.08
N GLY A 367 36.20 32.18 -1.31
CA GLY A 367 37.22 31.40 -0.66
C GLY A 367 37.41 31.88 0.78
N MET A 368 37.53 30.91 1.68
CA MET A 368 38.32 30.99 2.90
C MET A 368 37.82 31.96 4.00
N SER A 369 36.78 31.52 4.72
CA SER A 369 36.69 31.80 6.16
C SER A 369 37.30 30.61 6.89
N GLU A 370 38.61 30.69 7.09
CA GLU A 370 39.38 29.78 7.94
C GLU A 370 39.27 30.31 9.38
N GLY A 371 38.49 29.64 10.23
CA GLY A 371 38.46 29.95 11.66
C GLY A 371 37.11 29.72 12.32
N GLY A 372 36.95 28.55 12.96
CA GLY A 372 35.90 28.33 13.96
C GLY A 372 34.83 27.29 13.58
N ALA A 373 35.24 26.12 13.10
CA ALA A 373 34.32 24.99 12.87
C ALA A 373 33.84 24.38 14.21
N SER A 374 32.75 24.92 14.76
CA SER A 374 31.94 24.19 15.74
C SER A 374 31.35 22.93 15.07
N ALA A 375 31.21 21.85 15.84
CA ALA A 375 30.83 20.52 15.33
C ALA A 375 29.46 20.49 14.61
N VAL A 376 28.63 21.51 14.78
CA VAL A 376 27.32 21.64 14.14
C VAL A 376 27.44 22.01 12.66
N SER A 377 28.47 22.78 12.25
CA SER A 377 28.65 23.21 10.85
C SER A 377 29.09 22.09 9.90
N ARG A 378 29.70 21.02 10.43
CA ARG A 378 30.11 19.85 9.63
C ARG A 378 28.92 18.98 9.18
N ALA A 379 27.85 18.91 9.97
CA ALA A 379 26.65 18.16 9.60
C ALA A 379 25.91 18.79 8.41
N THR A 380 25.84 20.12 8.35
CA THR A 380 25.23 20.86 7.24
C THR A 380 26.05 20.83 5.96
N ALA A 381 27.39 20.84 6.04
CA ALA A 381 28.25 20.74 4.87
C ALA A 381 28.15 19.35 4.19
N ALA A 382 28.12 18.27 4.98
CA ALA A 382 27.93 16.92 4.44
C ALA A 382 26.53 16.71 3.84
N SER A 383 25.50 17.36 4.40
CA SER A 383 24.15 17.34 3.83
C SER A 383 24.08 18.09 2.50
N ARG A 384 24.73 19.26 2.39
CA ARG A 384 24.81 20.03 1.14
C ARG A 384 25.55 19.28 0.03
N MET A 385 26.70 18.68 0.34
CA MET A 385 27.42 17.86 -0.66
C MET A 385 26.59 16.66 -1.14
N LYS A 386 25.80 16.01 -0.26
CA LYS A 386 24.89 14.94 -0.68
C LYS A 386 23.74 15.46 -1.54
N SER A 387 23.18 16.63 -1.24
CA SER A 387 22.13 17.23 -2.07
C SER A 387 22.64 17.70 -3.43
N GLU A 388 23.85 18.24 -3.50
CA GLU A 388 24.49 18.67 -4.75
C GLU A 388 24.91 17.47 -5.60
N ALA A 389 25.46 16.41 -5.01
CA ALA A 389 25.76 15.17 -5.73
C ALA A 389 24.48 14.48 -6.25
N ALA A 390 23.37 14.54 -5.51
CA ALA A 390 22.08 14.04 -5.97
C ALA A 390 21.49 14.90 -7.10
N ALA A 391 21.66 16.23 -7.03
CA ALA A 391 21.25 17.14 -8.10
C ALA A 391 22.08 16.96 -9.37
N ALA A 392 23.40 16.84 -9.25
CA ALA A 392 24.31 16.56 -10.37
C ALA A 392 24.01 15.20 -11.01
N LYS A 393 23.65 14.18 -10.21
CA LYS A 393 23.24 12.87 -10.73
C LYS A 393 21.91 12.93 -11.49
N ARG A 394 20.95 13.76 -11.05
CA ARG A 394 19.70 14.00 -11.79
C ARG A 394 19.93 14.80 -13.07
N ALA A 395 20.81 15.79 -13.05
CA ALA A 395 21.18 16.56 -14.24
C ALA A 395 21.90 15.68 -15.28
N ALA A 396 22.83 14.83 -14.86
CA ALA A 396 23.51 13.88 -15.74
C ALA A 396 22.55 12.83 -16.35
N LEU A 397 21.51 12.42 -15.61
CA LEU A 397 20.43 11.58 -16.13
C LEU A 397 19.50 12.30 -17.10
N ALA A 398 19.43 13.64 -17.06
CA ALA A 398 18.62 14.45 -17.95
C ALA A 398 19.35 14.78 -19.27
N GLU A 399 20.69 14.91 -19.25
CA GLU A 399 21.49 15.20 -20.45
C GLU A 399 21.90 13.93 -21.24
N GLY A 400 21.82 12.75 -20.62
CA GLY A 400 22.14 11.47 -21.24
C GLY A 400 20.99 10.84 -22.02
N GLY A 401 20.70 11.38 -23.22
CA GLY A 401 20.19 10.58 -24.35
C GLY A 401 18.69 10.29 -24.44
N ASP A 402 18.06 10.92 -25.42
CA ASP A 402 17.10 10.34 -26.39
C ASP A 402 16.25 9.13 -25.95
N GLY A 403 15.43 9.33 -24.92
CA GLY A 403 14.59 8.28 -24.32
C GLY A 403 13.18 8.76 -23.99
N GLY A 404 12.47 9.31 -24.98
CA GLY A 404 11.07 9.76 -24.89
C GLY A 404 10.02 8.69 -24.62
N GLY A 405 10.32 7.65 -23.82
CA GLY A 405 9.43 6.49 -23.61
C GLY A 405 9.45 5.89 -22.20
N ASN A 406 10.16 6.45 -21.22
CA ASN A 406 10.33 5.76 -19.94
C ASN A 406 9.32 6.13 -18.84
N TRP A 407 8.29 6.92 -19.12
CA TRP A 407 7.26 7.21 -18.10
C TRP A 407 6.37 6.00 -17.78
N GLU A 408 6.23 5.05 -18.72
CA GLU A 408 5.52 3.77 -18.49
C GLU A 408 6.31 2.77 -17.61
N SER A 409 7.59 3.03 -17.34
CA SER A 409 8.38 2.18 -16.43
C SER A 409 7.94 2.34 -14.96
N SER A 410 7.29 3.45 -14.60
CA SER A 410 6.71 3.68 -13.27
C SER A 410 5.55 2.75 -12.93
N THR A 411 4.94 2.08 -13.91
CA THR A 411 3.87 1.10 -13.70
C THR A 411 4.37 -0.34 -13.66
N ARG A 412 5.65 -0.61 -13.93
CA ARG A 412 6.27 -1.93 -13.73
C ARG A 412 6.79 -2.06 -12.30
N ALA A 413 5.88 -1.98 -11.31
CA ALA A 413 6.21 -2.25 -9.92
C ALA A 413 6.85 -3.64 -9.70
N GLY A 414 6.64 -4.60 -10.62
CA GLY A 414 7.22 -5.94 -10.52
C GLY A 414 8.74 -6.00 -10.62
N GLU A 415 9.38 -5.15 -11.42
CA GLU A 415 10.84 -5.22 -11.65
C GLU A 415 11.62 -4.58 -10.49
N ASP A 416 11.11 -3.47 -9.95
CA ASP A 416 11.69 -2.83 -8.75
C ASP A 416 11.51 -3.70 -7.49
N VAL A 417 10.39 -4.42 -7.38
CA VAL A 417 10.19 -5.39 -6.28
C VAL A 417 11.18 -6.54 -6.38
N ALA A 418 11.35 -7.15 -7.56
CA ALA A 418 12.33 -8.22 -7.76
C ALA A 418 13.76 -7.74 -7.47
N ARG A 419 14.09 -6.49 -7.83
CA ARG A 419 15.39 -5.88 -7.54
C ARG A 419 15.59 -5.62 -6.03
N MET A 420 14.55 -5.15 -5.33
CA MET A 420 14.58 -4.97 -3.88
C MET A 420 14.69 -6.31 -3.14
N GLU A 421 13.98 -7.35 -3.60
CA GLU A 421 14.05 -8.69 -3.02
C GLU A 421 15.45 -9.29 -3.18
N ARG A 422 16.05 -9.22 -4.38
CA ARG A 422 17.45 -9.63 -4.58
C ARG A 422 18.41 -8.87 -3.66
N HIS A 423 18.20 -7.57 -3.45
CA HIS A 423 19.02 -6.79 -2.53
C HIS A 423 18.83 -7.20 -1.06
N LYS A 424 17.60 -7.56 -0.64
CA LYS A 424 17.33 -8.08 0.71
C LYS A 424 18.00 -9.44 0.93
N VAL A 425 17.90 -10.34 -0.05
CA VAL A 425 18.55 -11.67 -0.01
C VAL A 425 20.06 -11.53 0.07
N ALA A 426 20.68 -10.75 -0.81
CA ALA A 426 22.12 -10.50 -0.77
C ALA A 426 22.58 -9.85 0.55
N ALA A 427 21.72 -9.03 1.18
CA ALA A 427 22.02 -8.45 2.49
C ALA A 427 21.94 -9.46 3.63
N ALA A 428 21.00 -10.40 3.59
CA ALA A 428 20.92 -11.49 4.56
C ALA A 428 22.12 -12.44 4.41
N GLU A 429 22.45 -12.83 3.19
CA GLU A 429 23.60 -13.70 2.88
C GLU A 429 24.93 -13.08 3.33
N ALA A 430 25.14 -11.79 3.06
CA ALA A 430 26.35 -11.10 3.52
C ALA A 430 26.43 -11.02 5.06
N ALA A 431 25.30 -10.92 5.75
CA ALA A 431 25.26 -10.90 7.21
C ALA A 431 25.51 -12.31 7.79
N GLU A 432 24.98 -13.35 7.16
CA GLU A 432 25.23 -14.74 7.53
C GLU A 432 26.69 -15.15 7.28
N PHE A 433 27.24 -14.79 6.12
CA PHE A 433 28.65 -15.03 5.80
C PHE A 433 29.60 -14.39 6.83
N LEU A 434 29.29 -13.19 7.31
CA LEU A 434 30.07 -12.52 8.37
C LEU A 434 29.80 -13.08 9.77
N ARG A 435 28.68 -13.76 9.99
CA ARG A 435 28.39 -14.49 11.23
C ARG A 435 29.21 -15.77 11.31
N GLU A 436 29.38 -16.45 10.18
CA GLU A 436 30.20 -17.66 10.06
C GLU A 436 31.71 -17.37 10.05
N ASN A 437 32.11 -16.18 9.58
CA ASN A 437 33.51 -15.77 9.47
C ASN A 437 33.80 -14.54 10.37
N PRO A 438 33.97 -14.72 11.70
CA PRO A 438 34.18 -13.61 12.62
C PRO A 438 35.47 -12.82 12.35
N GLU A 439 36.50 -13.45 11.79
CA GLU A 439 37.74 -12.77 11.39
C GLU A 439 37.52 -11.78 10.24
N LEU A 440 36.70 -12.15 9.26
CA LEU A 440 36.34 -11.26 8.14
C LEU A 440 35.46 -10.10 8.58
N ARG A 441 34.67 -10.27 9.65
CA ARG A 441 33.85 -9.19 10.22
C ARG A 441 34.70 -8.06 10.80
N ALA A 442 35.92 -8.33 11.24
CA ALA A 442 36.85 -7.30 11.72
C ALA A 442 37.40 -6.43 10.58
N VAL A 443 37.48 -6.98 9.36
CA VAL A 443 38.14 -6.35 8.20
C VAL A 443 37.13 -5.78 7.20
N HIS A 444 35.98 -6.43 7.03
CA HIS A 444 34.98 -6.10 6.03
C HIS A 444 33.63 -5.76 6.66
N SER A 445 33.04 -4.65 6.18
CA SER A 445 31.65 -4.32 6.50
C SER A 445 30.67 -5.21 5.70
N PRO A 446 29.43 -5.43 6.20
CA PRO A 446 28.40 -6.16 5.45
C PRO A 446 28.16 -5.61 4.04
N ALA A 447 28.31 -4.30 3.83
CA ALA A 447 28.19 -3.68 2.51
C ALA A 447 29.33 -4.07 1.56
N SER A 448 30.56 -4.18 2.08
CA SER A 448 31.72 -4.63 1.30
C SER A 448 31.54 -6.09 0.88
N VAL A 449 31.04 -6.95 1.77
CA VAL A 449 30.78 -8.37 1.47
C VAL A 449 29.70 -8.52 0.40
N ARG A 450 28.60 -7.76 0.49
CA ARG A 450 27.59 -7.70 -0.59
C ARG A 450 28.19 -7.35 -1.96
N ALA A 451 29.08 -6.36 -2.00
CA ALA A 451 29.73 -5.94 -3.24
C ALA A 451 30.66 -7.03 -3.80
N MET A 452 31.32 -7.81 -2.94
CA MET A 452 32.13 -8.95 -3.39
C MET A 452 31.27 -10.07 -3.94
N ILE A 453 30.20 -10.46 -3.25
CA ILE A 453 29.27 -11.53 -3.69
C ILE A 453 28.66 -11.18 -5.05
N THR A 454 28.10 -9.97 -5.19
CA THR A 454 27.52 -9.52 -6.46
C THR A 454 28.54 -9.42 -7.59
N LYS A 455 29.79 -9.03 -7.29
CA LYS A 455 30.87 -9.04 -8.27
C LYS A 455 31.25 -10.46 -8.69
N THR A 456 31.32 -11.41 -7.76
CA THR A 456 31.62 -12.81 -8.06
C THR A 456 30.52 -13.46 -8.90
N GLU A 457 29.24 -13.21 -8.58
CA GLU A 457 28.11 -13.70 -9.36
C GLU A 457 28.12 -13.15 -10.79
N ALA A 458 28.40 -11.85 -10.95
CA ALA A 458 28.52 -11.24 -12.27
C ALA A 458 29.68 -11.85 -13.08
N THR A 459 30.82 -12.13 -12.44
CA THR A 459 31.96 -12.77 -13.12
C THR A 459 31.70 -14.24 -13.46
N VAL A 460 31.05 -15.00 -12.59
CA VAL A 460 30.72 -16.42 -12.83
C VAL A 460 29.65 -16.53 -13.92
N GLY A 461 28.65 -15.65 -13.92
CA GLY A 461 27.64 -15.58 -14.98
C GLY A 461 28.23 -15.20 -16.35
N ALA A 462 29.27 -14.38 -16.39
CA ALA A 462 29.96 -14.02 -17.63
C ALA A 462 30.83 -15.16 -18.19
N VAL A 463 31.40 -16.01 -17.33
CA VAL A 463 32.28 -17.12 -17.76
C VAL A 463 31.48 -18.39 -18.09
N GLY A 464 30.29 -18.58 -17.51
CA GLY A 464 29.38 -19.68 -17.82
C GLY A 464 28.64 -19.56 -19.16
N GLY A 465 28.74 -18.42 -19.85
CA GLY A 465 28.26 -18.23 -21.22
C GLY A 465 29.17 -18.94 -22.22
N SER A 466 28.98 -20.26 -22.34
CA SER A 466 29.75 -21.14 -23.22
C SER A 466 29.90 -20.55 -24.64
N PRO A 467 31.11 -20.23 -25.12
CA PRO A 467 31.33 -19.70 -26.47
C PRO A 467 31.18 -20.76 -27.59
N LEU A 468 30.64 -21.94 -27.28
CA LEU A 468 30.69 -23.12 -28.14
C LEU A 468 29.57 -23.24 -29.20
N ALA A 469 28.80 -22.18 -29.46
CA ALA A 469 27.64 -22.24 -30.36
C ALA A 469 27.68 -21.26 -31.56
N LYS A 470 28.88 -20.96 -32.10
CA LYS A 470 29.05 -20.13 -33.31
C LYS A 470 29.82 -20.80 -34.46
N ALA A 471 29.80 -22.13 -34.54
CA ALA A 471 30.29 -22.86 -35.70
C ALA A 471 29.27 -23.92 -36.13
N SER A 472 28.25 -23.50 -36.89
CA SER A 472 27.49 -24.32 -37.84
C SER A 472 26.80 -23.40 -38.84
#